data_AF-A0A0G0MVC6-F1
#
_entry.id   AF-A0A0G0MVC6-F1
#
_cell.length_a   1.000
_cell.length_b   1.000
_cell.length_c   1.000
_cell.angle_alpha   90.00
_cell.angle_beta   90.00
_cell.angle_gamma   90.00
#
_symmetry.space_group_name_H-M   'P 1'
#
loop_
_entity.id
_entity.type
_entity.pdbx_description
1 polymer ?
#
loop_
_entity_poly.entity_id
_entity_poly.type
_entity_poly.pdbx_seq_one_letter_code
_entity_poly.pdbx_strand_id
1 'polypeptide(L)'
;MFKIMDDFEKTYGQWRLEADDVGYTITNPGADGKRDFYQLVKGPYGNPVIIAEPDRAFDAPNAKYVDMQGNPTVPKEKIAGIICKTPDGKIVHRFSLSSAKAPRFELVNGGEQIKIAEELWYLRGIFRKDANRIIGYDAFYGTEPQESGVVPIMELQDINF
;
A
#
# COMPACT_ATOMS: atom_id res chain seq x y z
N MET A 1 -36.74 -18.26 13.75
CA MET A 1 -35.33 -18.69 13.77
C MET A 1 -34.76 -18.31 12.42
N PHE A 2 -33.98 -17.23 12.34
CA PHE A 2 -33.34 -16.84 11.09
C PHE A 2 -32.17 -17.78 10.87
N LYS A 3 -32.16 -18.49 9.74
CA LYS A 3 -31.04 -19.33 9.34
C LYS A 3 -29.87 -18.39 9.06
N ILE A 4 -28.85 -18.41 9.93
CA ILE A 4 -27.56 -17.78 9.66
C ILE A 4 -27.06 -18.40 8.35
N MET A 5 -26.56 -17.57 7.43
CA MET A 5 -26.13 -18.02 6.11
C MET A 5 -25.19 -19.21 6.24
N ASP A 6 -25.45 -20.28 5.47
CA ASP A 6 -24.48 -21.37 5.32
C ASP A 6 -23.19 -20.76 4.73
N ASP A 7 -22.01 -21.18 5.21
CA ASP A 7 -20.72 -20.76 4.66
C ASP A 7 -20.76 -20.84 3.13
N PHE A 8 -20.39 -19.74 2.46
CA PHE A 8 -20.42 -19.72 1.01
C PHE A 8 -19.15 -19.11 0.41
N GLU A 9 -18.71 -19.74 -0.67
CA GLU A 9 -17.63 -19.27 -1.52
C GLU A 9 -18.18 -19.01 -2.92
N LYS A 10 -17.83 -17.86 -3.52
CA LYS A 10 -18.21 -17.54 -4.89
C LYS A 10 -17.15 -16.73 -5.61
N THR A 11 -16.93 -17.08 -6.88
CA THR A 11 -15.96 -16.42 -7.77
C THR A 11 -16.65 -15.57 -8.83
N TYR A 12 -16.18 -14.34 -9.04
CA TYR A 12 -16.63 -13.38 -10.04
C TYR A 12 -15.43 -12.85 -10.84
N GLY A 13 -15.16 -13.46 -11.99
CA GLY A 13 -13.95 -13.16 -12.75
C GLY A 13 -12.70 -13.49 -11.93
N GLN A 14 -11.84 -12.50 -11.71
CA GLN A 14 -10.64 -12.64 -10.88
C GLN A 14 -10.90 -12.50 -9.37
N TRP A 15 -12.13 -12.18 -8.95
CA TRP A 15 -12.47 -11.93 -7.54
C TRP A 15 -13.07 -13.17 -6.88
N ARG A 16 -12.66 -13.49 -5.66
CA ARG A 16 -13.21 -14.56 -4.81
C ARG A 16 -13.80 -13.95 -3.54
N LEU A 17 -15.07 -14.23 -3.30
CA LEU A 17 -15.82 -13.86 -2.10
C LEU A 17 -16.01 -15.09 -1.23
N GLU A 18 -15.63 -14.99 0.03
CA GLU A 18 -15.88 -15.97 1.07
C GLU A 18 -16.67 -15.28 2.18
N ALA A 19 -17.70 -15.92 2.72
CA ALA A 19 -18.42 -15.42 3.88
C ALA A 19 -18.85 -16.53 4.81
N ASP A 20 -18.80 -16.23 6.10
CA ASP A 20 -19.19 -17.09 7.22
C ASP A 20 -20.03 -16.27 8.23
N ASP A 21 -20.28 -16.85 9.40
CA ASP A 21 -20.99 -16.22 10.51
C ASP A 21 -20.19 -15.11 11.24
N VAL A 22 -18.88 -14.99 10.97
CA VAL A 22 -17.98 -14.00 11.57
C VAL A 22 -17.83 -12.76 10.66
N GLY A 23 -17.87 -12.94 9.35
CA GLY A 23 -17.77 -11.87 8.38
C GLY A 23 -17.66 -12.34 6.93
N TYR A 24 -16.95 -11.55 6.12
CA TYR A 24 -16.70 -11.88 4.73
C TYR A 24 -15.31 -11.39 4.32
N THR A 25 -14.71 -12.07 3.35
CA THR A 25 -13.46 -11.69 2.71
C THR A 25 -13.67 -11.64 1.20
N ILE A 26 -13.29 -10.52 0.58
CA ILE A 26 -13.17 -10.43 -0.89
C ILE A 26 -11.69 -10.35 -1.24
N THR A 27 -11.22 -11.29 -2.05
CA THR A 27 -9.84 -11.37 -2.52
C THR A 27 -9.80 -11.39 -4.04
N ASN A 28 -8.63 -11.13 -4.61
CA ASN A 28 -8.36 -11.31 -6.02
C ASN A 28 -7.15 -12.23 -6.16
N PRO A 29 -7.31 -13.56 -6.16
CA PRO A 29 -6.17 -14.46 -6.29
C PRO A 29 -5.47 -14.28 -7.66
N GLY A 30 -4.18 -14.00 -7.61
CA GLY A 30 -3.29 -13.98 -8.76
C GLY A 30 -3.01 -15.38 -9.30
N ALA A 31 -2.34 -15.43 -10.46
CA ALA A 31 -2.02 -16.69 -11.14
C ALA A 31 -1.12 -17.64 -10.34
N ASP A 32 -0.44 -17.13 -9.31
CA ASP A 32 0.41 -17.89 -8.37
C ASP A 32 -0.31 -18.28 -7.07
N GLY A 33 -1.61 -18.01 -6.97
CA GLY A 33 -2.43 -18.27 -5.78
C GLY A 33 -2.29 -17.25 -4.65
N LYS A 34 -1.44 -16.22 -4.80
CA LYS A 34 -1.34 -15.11 -3.84
C LYS A 34 -2.48 -14.11 -4.07
N ARG A 35 -2.85 -13.35 -3.05
CA ARG A 35 -3.88 -12.30 -3.17
C ARG A 35 -3.27 -11.07 -3.83
N ASP A 36 -3.78 -10.75 -5.00
CA ASP A 36 -3.43 -9.55 -5.77
C ASP A 36 -4.29 -8.34 -5.34
N PHE A 37 -3.69 -7.16 -5.44
CA PHE A 37 -4.29 -5.82 -5.28
C PHE A 37 -4.94 -5.50 -3.92
N TYR A 38 -6.03 -6.18 -3.55
CA TYR A 38 -6.83 -5.82 -2.37
C TYR A 38 -7.44 -7.03 -1.66
N GLN A 39 -7.49 -6.96 -0.34
CA GLN A 39 -8.32 -7.81 0.51
C GLN A 39 -9.32 -6.94 1.28
N LEU A 40 -10.61 -7.25 1.20
CA LEU A 40 -11.62 -6.61 2.03
C LEU A 40 -11.81 -7.41 3.32
N VAL A 41 -11.68 -6.75 4.48
CA VAL A 41 -11.87 -7.34 5.81
C VAL A 41 -12.84 -6.51 6.65
N LYS A 42 -13.31 -7.09 7.76
CA LYS A 42 -14.13 -6.40 8.75
C LYS A 42 -13.26 -5.53 9.66
N GLY A 43 -13.56 -4.24 9.68
CA GLY A 43 -12.94 -3.24 10.55
C GLY A 43 -13.45 -3.28 11.99
N PRO A 44 -12.87 -2.46 12.88
CA PRO A 44 -13.15 -2.47 14.32
C PRO A 44 -14.61 -2.13 14.67
N TYR A 45 -15.31 -1.39 13.80
CA TYR A 45 -16.73 -1.05 13.97
C TYR A 45 -17.66 -1.87 13.07
N GLY A 46 -17.18 -2.98 12.51
CA GLY A 46 -17.91 -3.80 11.55
C GLY A 46 -17.98 -3.21 10.13
N ASN A 47 -17.36 -2.04 9.91
CA ASN A 47 -17.25 -1.42 8.59
C ASN A 47 -16.26 -2.19 7.68
N PRO A 48 -16.41 -2.13 6.35
CA PRO A 48 -15.40 -2.65 5.44
C PRO A 48 -14.07 -1.89 5.56
N VAL A 49 -12.96 -2.62 5.57
CA VAL A 49 -11.59 -2.10 5.49
C VAL A 49 -10.86 -2.81 4.36
N ILE A 50 -10.23 -2.06 3.46
CA ILE A 50 -9.45 -2.55 2.33
C ILE A 50 -7.98 -2.65 2.77
N ILE A 51 -7.37 -3.81 2.63
CA ILE A 51 -5.92 -4.01 2.76
C ILE A 51 -5.34 -4.06 1.35
N ALA A 52 -4.48 -3.09 1.01
CA ALA A 52 -3.81 -3.04 -0.27
C ALA A 52 -2.57 -3.95 -0.30
N GLU A 53 -2.37 -4.66 -1.40
CA GLU A 53 -1.23 -5.57 -1.64
C GLU A 53 -0.97 -6.54 -0.46
N PRO A 54 -1.97 -7.25 0.07
CA PRO A 54 -1.87 -7.99 1.33
C PRO A 54 -0.66 -8.95 1.39
N ASP A 55 -0.32 -9.59 0.26
CA ASP A 55 0.77 -10.57 0.17
C ASP A 55 2.05 -10.03 -0.48
N ARG A 56 2.01 -8.81 -1.07
CA ARG A 56 3.14 -8.23 -1.81
C ARG A 56 3.68 -6.94 -1.21
N ALA A 57 2.93 -6.30 -0.31
CA ALA A 57 3.37 -5.13 0.42
C ALA A 57 4.62 -5.47 1.24
N PHE A 58 5.58 -4.54 1.26
CA PHE A 58 6.81 -4.66 2.04
C PHE A 58 6.81 -3.67 3.19
N ASP A 59 7.57 -3.96 4.24
CA ASP A 59 7.63 -3.10 5.41
C ASP A 59 8.22 -1.73 5.06
N ALA A 60 7.76 -0.68 5.74
CA ALA A 60 8.41 0.62 5.62
C ALA A 60 9.88 0.51 6.06
N PRO A 61 10.84 1.07 5.31
CA PRO A 61 12.26 0.95 5.65
C PRO A 61 12.60 1.62 6.98
N ASN A 62 13.79 1.33 7.51
CA ASN A 62 14.28 1.89 8.77
C ASN A 62 14.79 3.35 8.61
N ALA A 63 13.93 4.25 8.13
CA ALA A 63 14.20 5.67 8.01
C ALA A 63 13.69 6.45 9.24
N LYS A 64 14.13 7.71 9.37
CA LYS A 64 13.54 8.65 10.34
C LYS A 64 12.27 9.23 9.74
N TYR A 65 11.13 9.04 10.38
CA TYR A 65 9.85 9.55 9.90
C TYR A 65 9.34 10.73 10.71
N VAL A 66 8.67 11.64 10.04
CA VAL A 66 7.97 12.78 10.67
C VAL A 66 6.54 12.87 10.15
N ASP A 67 5.62 13.36 10.99
CA ASP A 67 4.29 13.77 10.53
C ASP A 67 4.36 15.12 9.78
N MET A 68 3.21 15.61 9.31
CA MET A 68 3.12 16.90 8.60
C MET A 68 3.39 18.12 9.48
N GLN A 69 3.45 17.96 10.80
CA GLN A 69 3.83 18.99 11.76
C GLN A 69 5.33 18.90 12.13
N GLY A 70 6.06 17.92 11.60
CA GLY A 70 7.48 17.70 11.87
C GLY A 70 7.76 16.88 13.12
N ASN A 71 6.75 16.31 13.79
CA ASN A 71 6.97 15.48 14.96
C ASN A 71 7.45 14.09 14.54
N PRO A 72 8.42 13.49 15.26
CA PRO A 72 8.83 12.12 15.02
C PRO A 72 7.66 11.14 15.11
N THR A 73 7.57 10.23 14.15
CA THR A 73 6.50 9.22 14.09
C THR A 73 7.04 7.90 13.57
N VAL A 74 6.21 6.85 13.60
CA VAL A 74 6.53 5.52 13.06
C VAL A 74 5.46 5.08 12.07
N PRO A 75 5.84 4.52 10.90
CA PRO A 75 4.89 3.90 9.98
C PRO A 75 4.17 2.75 10.67
N LYS A 76 2.84 2.69 10.51
CA LYS A 76 1.99 1.64 11.11
C LYS A 76 1.55 0.58 10.11
N GLU A 77 1.80 0.83 8.83
CA GLU A 77 1.32 0.04 7.70
C GLU A 77 2.48 -0.26 6.74
N LYS A 78 2.27 -1.22 5.85
CA LYS A 78 3.25 -1.60 4.82
C LYS A 78 3.15 -0.67 3.60
N ILE A 79 4.18 -0.66 2.77
CA ILE A 79 4.16 0.01 1.46
C ILE A 79 3.48 -0.93 0.45
N ALA A 80 2.35 -0.48 -0.09
CA ALA A 80 1.51 -1.20 -1.05
C ALA A 80 1.49 -0.55 -2.43
N GLY A 81 2.17 0.58 -2.62
CA GLY A 81 2.24 1.26 -3.91
C GLY A 81 3.54 2.05 -4.06
N ILE A 82 3.97 2.23 -5.30
CA ILE A 82 5.18 2.99 -5.63
C ILE A 82 4.81 4.09 -6.61
N ILE A 83 5.30 5.30 -6.33
CA ILE A 83 5.20 6.48 -7.19
C ILE A 83 6.58 7.12 -7.29
N CYS A 84 7.18 7.09 -8.48
CA CYS A 84 8.46 7.73 -8.79
C CYS A 84 8.23 9.08 -9.48
N LYS A 85 8.77 10.16 -8.91
CA LYS A 85 8.65 11.53 -9.43
C LYS A 85 10.01 12.16 -9.66
N THR A 86 10.18 12.81 -10.81
CA THR A 86 11.35 13.65 -11.08
C THR A 86 11.28 14.98 -10.32
N PRO A 87 12.39 15.74 -10.22
CA PRO A 87 12.43 17.01 -9.48
C PRO A 87 11.43 18.07 -10.00
N ASP A 88 11.08 18.02 -11.27
CA ASP A 88 10.05 18.87 -11.90
C ASP A 88 8.60 18.42 -11.59
N GLY A 89 8.43 17.38 -10.77
CA GLY A 89 7.14 16.85 -10.33
C GLY A 89 6.49 15.85 -11.30
N LYS A 90 7.11 15.55 -12.45
CA LYS A 90 6.58 14.57 -13.40
C LYS A 90 6.64 13.16 -12.82
N ILE A 91 5.52 12.43 -12.93
CA ILE A 91 5.45 11.02 -12.54
C ILE A 91 6.03 10.17 -13.66
N VAL A 92 7.09 9.43 -13.37
CA VAL A 92 7.75 8.49 -14.31
C VAL A 92 7.21 7.08 -14.14
N HIS A 93 7.06 6.63 -12.89
CA HIS A 93 6.47 5.34 -12.56
C HIS A 93 5.37 5.50 -11.54
N ARG A 94 4.26 4.79 -11.75
CA ARG A 94 3.18 4.63 -10.76
C ARG A 94 2.61 3.25 -10.92
N PHE A 95 2.76 2.40 -9.91
CA PHE A 95 2.31 1.02 -10.00
C PHE A 95 1.99 0.44 -8.63
N SER A 96 1.10 -0.55 -8.63
CA SER A 96 0.91 -1.44 -7.50
C SER A 96 1.82 -2.66 -7.67
N LEU A 97 2.20 -3.28 -6.55
CA LEU A 97 3.21 -4.33 -6.52
C LEU A 97 2.73 -5.65 -7.16
N SER A 98 1.41 -5.85 -7.22
CA SER A 98 0.77 -6.97 -7.91
C SER A 98 0.55 -6.73 -9.41
N SER A 99 0.76 -5.51 -9.91
CA SER A 99 0.46 -5.22 -11.31
C SER A 99 1.36 -6.03 -12.24
N ALA A 100 0.77 -6.80 -13.17
CA ALA A 100 1.53 -7.49 -14.23
C ALA A 100 2.29 -6.52 -15.17
N LYS A 101 1.90 -5.23 -15.16
CA LYS A 101 2.58 -4.15 -15.89
C LYS A 101 3.57 -3.37 -15.02
N ALA A 102 3.72 -3.72 -13.75
CA ALA A 102 4.72 -3.11 -12.89
C ALA A 102 6.12 -3.37 -13.48
N PRO A 103 6.99 -2.35 -13.52
CA PRO A 103 8.38 -2.60 -13.85
C PRO A 103 8.98 -3.54 -12.79
N ARG A 104 9.96 -4.34 -13.19
CA ARG A 104 10.79 -5.06 -12.21
C ARG A 104 11.58 -4.04 -11.40
N PHE A 105 11.59 -4.22 -10.10
CA PHE A 105 12.32 -3.35 -9.18
C PHE A 105 13.00 -4.17 -8.09
N GLU A 106 14.04 -3.60 -7.50
CA GLU A 106 14.77 -4.16 -6.37
C GLU A 106 14.67 -3.20 -5.18
N LEU A 107 14.46 -3.74 -3.99
CA LEU A 107 14.58 -2.97 -2.75
C LEU A 107 16.06 -2.87 -2.38
N VAL A 108 16.54 -1.65 -2.20
CA VAL A 108 17.89 -1.35 -1.71
C VAL A 108 17.77 -0.76 -0.31
N ASN A 109 18.61 -1.22 0.62
CA ASN A 109 18.55 -0.85 2.04
C ASN A 109 17.13 -1.00 2.64
N GLY A 110 16.49 -2.14 2.39
CA GLY A 110 15.13 -2.42 2.89
C GLY A 110 14.03 -1.54 2.31
N GLY A 111 14.30 -0.78 1.23
CA GLY A 111 13.33 0.11 0.60
C GLY A 111 13.56 1.60 0.85
N GLU A 112 14.63 2.00 1.55
CA GLU A 112 15.04 3.42 1.54
C GLU A 112 15.34 3.89 0.11
N GLN A 113 15.74 2.95 -0.73
CA GLN A 113 15.95 3.12 -2.13
C GLN A 113 15.27 1.98 -2.89
N ILE A 114 14.89 2.26 -4.13
CA ILE A 114 14.51 1.23 -5.08
C ILE A 114 15.29 1.41 -6.37
N LYS A 115 15.64 0.29 -7.00
CA LYS A 115 16.26 0.28 -8.31
C LYS A 115 15.23 -0.17 -9.34
N ILE A 116 15.03 0.63 -10.38
CA ILE A 116 14.17 0.29 -11.53
C ILE A 116 15.04 0.38 -12.77
N ALA A 117 15.24 -0.75 -13.45
CA ALA A 117 16.27 -0.88 -14.49
C ALA A 117 17.66 -0.44 -13.98
N GLU A 118 18.25 0.61 -14.54
CA GLU A 118 19.55 1.15 -14.13
C GLU A 118 19.44 2.39 -13.22
N GLU A 119 18.23 2.85 -12.95
CA GLU A 119 17.98 4.07 -12.18
C GLU A 119 17.74 3.76 -10.70
N LEU A 120 18.36 4.56 -9.84
CA LEU A 120 18.18 4.50 -8.40
C LEU A 120 17.25 5.63 -7.96
N TRP A 121 16.25 5.27 -7.17
CA TRP A 121 15.23 6.16 -6.66
C TRP A 121 15.24 6.12 -5.13
N TYR A 122 15.15 7.28 -4.48
CA TYR A 122 15.27 7.46 -3.03
C TYR A 122 13.91 7.77 -2.42
N LEU A 123 13.59 7.16 -1.27
CA LEU A 123 12.34 7.39 -0.57
C LEU A 123 12.26 8.86 -0.11
N ARG A 124 11.20 9.55 -0.54
CA ARG A 124 10.94 10.97 -0.24
C ARG A 124 9.76 11.19 0.69
N GLY A 125 8.88 10.19 0.82
CA GLY A 125 7.68 10.27 1.63
C GLY A 125 6.85 9.01 1.51
N ILE A 126 5.96 8.79 2.46
CA ILE A 126 4.90 7.77 2.36
C ILE A 126 3.56 8.45 2.57
N PHE A 127 2.54 7.97 1.88
CA PHE A 127 1.21 8.57 1.88
C PHE A 127 0.14 7.59 2.27
N ARG A 128 -0.63 7.96 3.29
CA ARG A 128 -1.79 7.24 3.78
C ARG A 128 -3.05 7.78 3.11
N LYS A 129 -3.68 6.94 2.29
CA LYS A 129 -4.88 7.30 1.52
C LYS A 129 -6.07 7.59 2.44
N ASP A 130 -6.42 6.63 3.29
CA ASP A 130 -7.52 6.75 4.24
C ASP A 130 -7.28 5.78 5.40
N ALA A 131 -6.82 6.32 6.53
CA ALA A 131 -6.49 5.54 7.73
C ALA A 131 -7.61 4.63 8.23
N ASN A 132 -8.87 4.97 7.93
CA ASN A 132 -10.04 4.29 8.45
C ASN A 132 -10.59 3.24 7.48
N ARG A 133 -10.19 3.28 6.20
CA ARG A 133 -10.78 2.45 5.14
C ARG A 133 -9.78 1.73 4.26
N ILE A 134 -8.53 2.20 4.16
CA ILE A 134 -7.51 1.65 3.28
C ILE A 134 -6.19 1.54 4.04
N ILE A 135 -5.77 0.30 4.32
CA ILE A 135 -4.49 -0.06 4.90
C ILE A 135 -3.46 -0.23 3.78
N GLY A 136 -2.31 0.41 3.92
CA GLY A 136 -1.19 0.36 3.00
C GLY A 136 -0.82 1.75 2.48
N TYR A 137 0.45 2.11 2.61
CA TYR A 137 0.99 3.37 2.09
C TYR A 137 1.29 3.29 0.60
N ASP A 138 1.13 4.42 -0.10
CA ASP A 138 1.86 4.68 -1.34
C ASP A 138 3.20 5.35 -0.98
N ALA A 139 4.31 4.77 -1.40
CA ALA A 139 5.63 5.36 -1.22
C ALA A 139 5.99 6.27 -2.42
N PHE A 140 6.43 7.48 -2.10
CA PHE A 140 6.96 8.43 -3.06
C PHE A 140 8.48 8.33 -3.11
N TYR A 141 9.01 8.12 -4.32
CA TYR A 141 10.45 8.13 -4.57
C TYR A 141 10.83 9.25 -5.54
N GLY A 142 12.04 9.78 -5.36
CA GLY A 142 12.65 10.80 -6.21
C GLY A 142 14.06 10.41 -6.64
N THR A 143 14.64 11.13 -7.59
CA THR A 143 15.98 10.85 -8.12
C THR A 143 17.12 11.29 -7.19
N GLU A 144 16.80 12.05 -6.14
CA GLU A 144 17.75 12.60 -5.18
C GLU A 144 17.36 12.20 -3.75
N PRO A 145 18.33 12.00 -2.83
CA PRO A 145 18.05 11.78 -1.42
C PRO A 145 17.31 12.95 -0.77
N GLN A 146 16.51 12.68 0.27
CA GLN A 146 15.86 13.75 1.02
C GLN A 146 16.91 14.60 1.76
N GLU A 147 16.95 15.91 1.49
CA GLU A 147 17.94 16.85 2.06
C GLU A 147 17.96 16.86 3.59
N SER A 148 16.80 16.75 4.22
CA SER A 148 16.65 16.75 5.68
C SER A 148 17.01 15.42 6.35
N GLY A 149 17.17 14.35 5.56
CA GLY A 149 17.35 12.98 6.07
C GLY A 149 16.13 12.42 6.82
N VAL A 150 14.96 13.06 6.71
CA VAL A 150 13.69 12.58 7.30
C VAL A 150 12.62 12.36 6.23
N VAL A 151 11.80 11.33 6.40
CA VAL A 151 10.75 10.93 5.47
C VAL A 151 9.38 11.34 6.03
N PRO A 152 8.65 12.26 5.40
CA PRO A 152 7.31 12.63 5.83
C PRO A 152 6.31 11.48 5.62
N ILE A 153 5.45 11.28 6.61
CA ILE A 153 4.21 10.54 6.49
C ILE A 153 3.10 11.56 6.27
N MET A 154 2.51 11.52 5.08
CA MET A 154 1.41 12.39 4.69
C MET A 154 0.09 11.63 4.74
N GLU A 155 -0.99 12.29 5.11
CA GLU A 155 -2.34 11.73 5.04
C GLU A 155 -3.24 12.56 4.14
N LEU A 156 -4.29 11.95 3.58
CA LEU A 156 -5.24 12.67 2.73
C LEU A 156 -5.85 13.90 3.44
N GLN A 157 -6.11 13.79 4.74
CA GLN A 157 -6.63 14.91 5.55
C GLN A 157 -5.64 16.08 5.69
N ASP A 158 -4.34 15.85 5.46
CA ASP A 158 -3.31 16.88 5.54
C ASP A 158 -3.14 17.66 4.23
N ILE A 159 -3.75 17.18 3.14
CA ILE A 159 -3.73 17.84 1.84
C ILE A 159 -4.88 18.85 1.80
N ASN A 160 -4.55 20.13 2.04
CA ASN A 160 -5.46 21.23 1.73
C ASN A 160 -5.54 21.39 0.20
N PHE A 161 -6.73 21.21 -0.36
CA PHE A 161 -7.06 21.56 -1.75
C PHE A 161 -7.49 23.03 -1.87
#